data_AF-A0A183LNG6-F1
#
_entry.id   AF-A0A183LNG6-F1
#
_cell.length_a   1.000
_cell.length_b   1.000
_cell.length_c   1.000
_cell.angle_alpha   90.00
_cell.angle_beta   90.00
_cell.angle_gamma   90.00
#
_symmetry.space_group_name_H-M   'P 1'
#
loop_
_entity.id
_entity.type
_entity.pdbx_description
1 polymer ?
#
loop_
_entity_poly.entity_id
_entity_poly.type
_entity_poly.pdbx_seq_one_letter_code
_entity_poly.pdbx_strand_id
1 'polypeptide(L)' 'MEDNWNGIKEALNSTCREVLGLKEHHHKEWISIETPDRIKERKNKKTAINNSQTRSEKVQAQAEYI' A
#
# COMPACT_ATOMS: atom_id res chain seq x y z
N MET A 1 9.29 -39.96 -21.52
CA MET A 1 10.22 -39.59 -20.44
C MET A 1 9.84 -38.25 -19.82
N GLU A 2 9.47 -37.26 -20.64
CA GLU A 2 9.01 -35.94 -20.20
C GLU A 2 7.70 -35.97 -19.41
N ASP A 3 6.74 -36.83 -19.79
CA ASP A 3 5.48 -37.01 -19.06
C ASP A 3 5.67 -37.56 -17.64
N ASN A 4 6.62 -38.47 -17.47
CA ASN A 4 6.95 -39.03 -16.15
C ASN A 4 7.58 -37.96 -15.24
N TRP A 5 8.43 -37.10 -15.81
CA TRP A 5 9.00 -35.96 -15.11
C TRP A 5 7.94 -34.93 -14.70
N ASN A 6 6.96 -34.69 -15.58
CA ASN A 6 5.85 -33.80 -15.28
C ASN A 6 4.95 -34.36 -14.17
N GLY A 7 4.68 -35.67 -14.18
CA GLY A 7 3.94 -36.34 -13.10
C GLY A 7 4.62 -36.23 -11.73
N ILE A 8 5.95 -36.36 -11.67
CA ILE A 8 6.72 -36.20 -10.43
C ILE A 8 6.63 -34.76 -9.91
N LYS A 9 6.75 -33.76 -10.78
CA LYS A 9 6.59 -32.35 -10.41
C LYS A 9 5.21 -32.04 -9.83
N GLU A 10 4.16 -32.55 -10.46
CA GLU A 10 2.79 -32.34 -10.01
C GLU A 10 2.51 -33.01 -8.66
N ALA A 11 2.98 -34.25 -8.47
CA ALA A 11 2.84 -34.95 -7.19
C ALA A 11 3.55 -34.20 -6.04
N LEU A 12 4.74 -33.67 -6.33
CA LEU A 12 5.52 -32.92 -5.35
C LEU A 12 4.86 -31.58 -5.01
N ASN A 13 4.37 -30.84 -6.01
CA ASN A 13 3.59 -29.61 -5.81
C ASN A 13 2.29 -29.87 -5.04
N SER A 14 1.59 -30.96 -5.32
CA SER A 14 0.35 -31.35 -4.64
C SER A 14 0.60 -31.65 -3.16
N THR A 15 1.64 -32.45 -2.86
CA THR A 15 2.05 -32.77 -1.49
C THR A 15 2.45 -31.50 -0.72
N CYS A 16 3.20 -30.59 -1.35
CA CYS A 16 3.54 -29.31 -0.74
C CYS A 16 2.30 -28.45 -0.43
N ARG A 17 1.32 -28.38 -1.34
CA ARG A 17 0.07 -27.63 -1.10
C ARG A 17 -0.78 -28.24 0.02
N GLU A 18 -0.80 -29.55 0.14
CA GLU A 18 -1.53 -30.28 1.19
C GLU A 18 -0.88 -30.09 2.56
N VAL A 19 0.45 -30.28 2.63
CA VAL A 19 1.21 -30.17 3.89
C VAL A 19 1.30 -28.73 4.39
N LEU A 20 1.58 -27.77 3.52
CA LEU A 20 1.70 -26.36 3.90
C LEU A 20 0.33 -25.71 4.14
N GLY A 21 -0.73 -26.35 3.64
CA GLY A 21 -2.06 -25.76 3.52
C GLY A 21 -2.05 -24.63 2.49
N LEU A 22 -3.09 -24.57 1.65
CA LEU A 22 -3.41 -23.35 0.91
C LEU A 22 -3.94 -22.32 1.90
N LYS A 23 -3.04 -21.73 2.67
CA LYS A 23 -3.36 -20.48 3.33
C LYS A 23 -3.42 -19.46 2.21
N GLU A 24 -4.62 -19.24 1.67
CA GLU A 24 -4.87 -18.02 0.94
C GLU A 24 -4.37 -16.92 1.87
N HIS A 25 -3.29 -16.26 1.45
CA HIS A 25 -2.96 -14.97 1.98
C HIS A 25 -4.09 -14.07 1.52
N HIS A 26 -5.26 -14.22 2.17
CA HIS A 26 -6.32 -13.25 2.14
C HIS A 26 -5.65 -12.00 2.65
N HIS A 27 -5.15 -11.23 1.69
CA HIS A 27 -4.72 -9.89 1.94
C HIS A 27 -5.98 -9.27 2.48
N LYS A 28 -5.99 -9.00 3.79
CA LYS A 28 -7.09 -8.33 4.45
C LYS A 28 -7.38 -7.11 3.58
N GLU A 29 -8.49 -7.10 2.86
CA GLU A 29 -8.73 -6.06 1.84
C GLU A 29 -8.69 -4.67 2.47
N TRP A 30 -9.09 -4.59 3.74
CA TRP A 30 -8.95 -3.41 4.60
C TRP A 30 -7.48 -2.97 4.80
N ILE A 31 -6.51 -3.90 4.84
CA ILE A 31 -5.07 -3.56 4.89
C ILE A 31 -4.58 -3.07 3.52
N SER A 32 -5.07 -3.65 2.42
CA SER A 32 -4.56 -3.42 1.06
C SER A 32 -4.92 -2.05 0.48
N ILE A 33 -6.18 -1.60 0.62
CA ILE A 33 -6.68 -0.40 -0.09
C ILE A 33 -6.92 0.76 0.88
N GLU A 34 -7.49 0.50 2.05
CA GLU A 34 -7.84 1.55 3.01
C GLU A 34 -6.59 2.26 3.55
N THR A 35 -5.50 1.52 3.74
CA THR A 35 -4.26 2.07 4.34
C THR A 35 -3.57 3.07 3.41
N PRO A 36 -3.29 2.76 2.13
CA PRO A 36 -2.71 3.74 1.20
C PRO A 36 -3.57 4.98 0.98
N ASP A 37 -4.89 4.82 0.87
CA ASP A 37 -5.81 5.94 0.65
C ASP A 37 -5.86 6.88 1.85
N ARG A 38 -5.93 6.35 3.07
CA ARG A 38 -5.88 7.18 4.30
C ARG A 38 -4.54 7.90 4.45
N ILE A 39 -3.43 7.29 4.02
CA ILE A 39 -2.11 7.95 4.01
C ILE A 39 -2.12 9.12 3.02
N LYS A 40 -2.64 8.91 1.80
CA LYS A 40 -2.73 9.94 0.76
C LYS A 40 -3.62 11.10 1.21
N GLU A 41 -4.77 10.81 1.82
CA GLU A 41 -5.69 11.82 2.34
C GLU A 41 -5.03 12.70 3.42
N ARG A 42 -4.33 12.08 4.38
CA ARG A 42 -3.59 12.80 5.42
C ARG A 42 -2.49 13.69 4.84
N LYS A 43 -1.74 13.20 3.85
CA LYS A 43 -0.72 13.99 3.15
C LYS A 43 -1.32 15.22 2.48
N ASN A 44 -2.43 15.06 1.75
CA ASN A 44 -3.08 16.17 1.06
C ASN A 44 -3.60 17.24 2.03
N LYS A 45 -4.22 16.83 3.14
CA LYS A 45 -4.68 17.77 4.19
C LYS A 45 -3.51 18.56 4.79
N LYS A 46 -2.38 17.90 5.08
CA LYS A 46 -1.17 18.57 5.58
C LYS A 46 -0.65 19.60 4.59
N THR A 47 -0.59 19.26 3.30
CA THR A 47 -0.14 20.19 2.24
C THR A 47 -1.05 21.42 2.14
N ALA A 48 -2.38 21.24 2.19
CA ALA A 48 -3.32 22.35 2.14
C ALA A 48 -3.12 23.33 3.32
N ILE A 49 -2.94 22.79 4.54
CA ILE A 49 -2.69 23.60 5.75
C ILE A 49 -1.38 24.38 5.60
N ASN A 50 -0.28 23.70 5.24
CA ASN A 50 1.01 24.36 5.09
C ASN A 50 0.96 25.49 4.04
N ASN A 51 0.30 25.24 2.90
CA ASN A 51 0.14 26.27 1.87
C ASN A 51 -0.64 27.49 2.38
N SER A 52 -1.68 27.26 3.19
CA SER A 52 -2.45 28.35 3.79
C SER A 52 -1.63 29.16 4.81
N GLN A 53 -0.82 28.48 5.64
CA GLN A 53 0.08 29.12 6.60
C GLN A 53 1.14 29.95 5.89
N THR A 54 1.83 29.40 4.88
CA THR A 54 2.82 30.14 4.10
C THR A 54 2.22 31.37 3.42
N ARG A 55 0.96 31.28 2.93
CA ARG A 55 0.29 32.47 2.36
C ARG A 55 0.04 33.52 3.44
N SER A 56 -0.41 33.10 4.62
CA SER A 56 -0.64 34.02 5.75
C SER A 56 0.65 34.70 6.20
N GLU A 57 1.74 33.95 6.32
CA GLU A 57 3.06 34.47 6.68
C GLU A 57 3.57 35.50 5.66
N LYS A 58 3.38 35.24 4.36
CA LYS A 58 3.72 36.21 3.31
C LYS A 58 2.92 37.50 3.42
N VAL A 59 1.62 37.41 3.68
CA VAL A 59 0.75 38.58 3.86
C VAL A 59 1.16 39.36 5.10
N GLN A 60 1.47 38.68 6.21
CA GLN A 60 1.93 39.33 7.43
C GLN A 60 3.26 40.05 7.22
N ALA A 61 4.25 39.39 6.60
CA ALA A 61 5.54 40.00 6.31
C ALA A 61 5.41 41.22 5.37
N GLN A 62 4.47 41.19 4.42
CA GLN A 62 4.17 42.34 3.58
C GLN A 62 3.56 43.49 4.38
N ALA A 63 2.66 43.21 5.32
CA ALA A 63 2.06 44.22 6.18
C ALA A 63 3.07 44.84 7.17
N GLU A 64 4.04 44.06 7.64
CA GLU A 64 5.12 44.55 8.53
C GLU A 64 6.16 45.41 7.80
N TYR A 65 6.30 45.25 6.47
CA TYR A 65 7.20 46.05 5.65
C TYR A 65 6.58 47.37 5.16
N ILE A 66 5.24 47.47 5.11
CA ILE A 66 4.51 48.70 4.76
C ILE A 66 4.45 49.64 5.98
#